data_AF-A0A7S3DWL1-F1
#
_entry.id   AF-A0A7S3DWL1-F1
#
_cell.length_a   1.000
_cell.length_b   1.000
_cell.length_c   1.000
_cell.angle_alpha   90.00
_cell.angle_beta   90.00
_cell.angle_gamma   90.00
#
_symmetry.space_group_name_H-M   'P 1'
#
loop_
_entity.id
_entity.type
_entity.pdbx_description
1 polymer ?
#
loop_
_entity_poly.entity_id
_entity_poly.type
_entity_poly.pdbx_seq_one_letter_code
_entity_poly.pdbx_strand_id
1 'polypeptide(L)'
;MFDAQAWYARDVILGRLTVPNGPTRRADMDTWAQREQALLANGGDDEAMIRYQMDYTADLVNAIANDDYPSWDFELTVQTFLQWEHAKHEDIMGYRNECYRSAFGSLDP
;
A
#
# COMPACT_ATOMS: atom_id res chain seq x y z
N MET A 1 0.25 -0.71 5.85
CA MET A 1 -0.97 -1.47 5.48
C MET A 1 -1.88 -1.76 6.68
N PHE A 2 -1.47 -2.56 7.67
CA PHE A 2 -2.37 -2.94 8.78
C PHE A 2 -2.92 -1.74 9.57
N ASP A 3 -2.11 -0.73 9.85
CA ASP A 3 -2.56 0.48 10.54
C ASP A 3 -3.63 1.24 9.74
N ALA A 4 -3.46 1.39 8.42
CA ALA A 4 -4.47 1.99 7.54
C ALA A 4 -5.79 1.21 7.57
N GLN A 5 -5.73 -0.12 7.51
CA GLN A 5 -6.91 -0.98 7.63
C GLN A 5 -7.61 -0.81 8.99
N ALA A 6 -6.84 -0.74 10.08
CA ALA A 6 -7.38 -0.56 11.42
C ALA A 6 -8.06 0.81 11.60
N TRP A 7 -7.47 1.87 11.05
CA TRP A 7 -8.05 3.22 11.09
C TRP A 7 -9.31 3.34 10.24
N TYR A 8 -9.32 2.76 9.04
CA TYR A 8 -10.53 2.69 8.21
C TYR A 8 -11.66 1.96 8.95
N ALA A 9 -11.36 0.79 9.54
CA ALA A 9 -12.33 0.02 10.31
C ALA A 9 -12.84 0.77 11.55
N ARG A 10 -11.95 1.47 12.27
CA ARG A 10 -12.30 2.35 13.39
C ARG A 10 -13.30 3.41 12.95
N ASP A 11 -13.07 4.09 11.85
CA ASP A 11 -13.93 5.18 11.40
C ASP A 11 -15.31 4.70 10.92
N VAL A 12 -15.39 3.50 10.36
CA VAL A 12 -16.67 2.83 10.11
C VAL A 12 -17.41 2.55 11.42
N ILE A 13 -16.74 1.95 12.42
CA ILE A 13 -17.34 1.61 13.72
C ILE A 13 -17.81 2.85 14.47
N LEU A 14 -17.05 3.94 14.42
CA LEU A 14 -17.37 5.22 15.06
C LEU A 14 -18.40 6.05 14.27
N GLY A 15 -18.86 5.56 13.11
CA GLY A 15 -19.83 6.25 12.26
C GLY A 15 -19.29 7.51 11.57
N ARG A 16 -17.96 7.63 11.46
CA ARG A 16 -17.28 8.72 10.73
C ARG A 16 -17.23 8.44 9.23
N LEU A 17 -17.24 7.16 8.85
CA LEU A 17 -17.36 6.70 7.48
C LEU A 17 -18.65 5.91 7.27
N THR A 18 -19.39 6.27 6.23
CA THR A 18 -20.59 5.53 5.81
C THR A 18 -20.18 4.42 4.86
N VAL A 19 -20.58 3.18 5.19
CA VAL A 19 -20.36 2.03 4.33
C VAL A 19 -21.38 2.05 3.18
N PRO A 20 -20.96 2.00 1.90
CA PRO A 20 -21.88 1.98 0.78
C PRO A 20 -22.78 0.74 0.77
N ASN A 21 -23.85 0.79 -0.03
CA ASN A 21 -24.75 -0.35 -0.21
C ASN A 21 -24.01 -1.58 -0.80
N GLY A 22 -24.63 -2.75 -0.68
CA GLY A 22 -24.07 -4.03 -1.13
C GLY A 22 -23.57 -4.01 -2.59
N PRO A 23 -24.42 -3.63 -3.58
CA PRO A 23 -24.02 -3.56 -4.98
C PRO A 23 -22.79 -2.68 -5.25
N THR A 24 -22.72 -1.48 -4.66
CA THR A 24 -21.57 -0.58 -4.82
C THR A 24 -20.29 -1.21 -4.28
N ARG A 25 -20.35 -1.84 -3.10
CA ARG A 25 -19.17 -2.54 -2.53
C ARG A 25 -18.73 -3.73 -3.36
N ARG A 26 -19.68 -4.47 -3.94
CA ARG A 26 -19.38 -5.61 -4.82
C ARG A 26 -18.60 -5.15 -6.05
N ALA A 27 -19.08 -4.10 -6.72
CA ALA A 27 -18.42 -3.54 -7.89
C ALA A 27 -17.00 -3.03 -7.59
N ASP A 28 -16.80 -2.38 -6.44
CA ASP A 28 -15.48 -1.93 -6.00
C ASP A 28 -14.51 -3.10 -5.75
N MET A 29 -14.95 -4.11 -4.99
CA MET A 29 -14.15 -5.34 -4.77
C MET A 29 -13.81 -6.06 -6.08
N ASP A 30 -14.76 -6.12 -7.02
CA ASP A 30 -14.55 -6.78 -8.31
C ASP A 30 -13.56 -6.01 -9.18
N THR A 31 -13.53 -4.68 -9.08
CA THR A 31 -12.54 -3.83 -9.77
C THR A 31 -11.13 -4.13 -9.29
N TRP A 32 -10.91 -4.18 -7.96
CA TRP A 32 -9.63 -4.54 -7.37
C TRP A 32 -9.22 -5.97 -7.74
N ALA A 33 -10.14 -6.95 -7.63
CA ALA A 33 -9.86 -8.34 -7.97
C ALA A 33 -9.50 -8.53 -9.45
N GLN A 34 -10.18 -7.86 -10.37
CA GLN A 34 -9.85 -7.91 -11.80
C GLN A 34 -8.47 -7.32 -12.09
N ARG A 35 -8.13 -6.21 -11.42
CA ARG A 35 -6.80 -5.60 -11.54
C ARG A 35 -5.71 -6.55 -11.08
N GLU A 36 -5.85 -7.18 -9.91
CA GLU A 36 -4.90 -8.18 -9.41
C GLU A 36 -4.77 -9.38 -10.36
N GLN A 37 -5.90 -9.93 -10.84
CA GLN A 37 -5.91 -11.05 -11.78
C GLN A 37 -5.18 -10.72 -13.08
N ALA A 38 -5.35 -9.51 -13.61
CA ALA A 38 -4.64 -9.06 -14.80
C ALA A 38 -3.12 -8.98 -14.58
N LEU A 39 -2.68 -8.54 -13.40
CA LEU A 39 -1.26 -8.52 -13.04
C LEU A 39 -0.67 -9.93 -12.95
N LEU A 40 -1.38 -10.88 -12.31
CA LEU A 40 -0.96 -12.28 -12.24
C LEU A 40 -0.90 -12.94 -13.63
N ALA A 41 -1.88 -12.66 -14.50
CA ALA A 41 -1.94 -13.22 -15.84
C ALA A 41 -0.76 -12.76 -16.73
N ASN A 42 -0.18 -11.59 -16.45
CA ASN A 42 0.96 -11.04 -17.18
C ASN A 42 2.32 -11.51 -16.63
N GLY A 43 2.35 -12.55 -15.80
CA GLY A 43 3.59 -13.13 -15.26
C GLY A 43 3.98 -12.62 -13.88
N GLY A 44 3.17 -11.76 -13.25
CA GLY A 44 3.38 -11.31 -11.87
C GLY A 44 4.63 -10.44 -11.70
N ASP A 45 4.69 -9.33 -12.44
CA ASP A 45 5.75 -8.33 -12.29
C ASP A 45 5.80 -7.79 -10.84
N ASP A 46 6.96 -7.94 -10.18
CA ASP A 46 7.14 -7.59 -8.77
C ASP A 46 6.89 -6.09 -8.52
N GLU A 47 7.33 -5.22 -9.45
CA GLU A 47 7.07 -3.78 -9.35
C GLU A 47 5.56 -3.49 -9.41
N ALA A 48 4.85 -4.08 -10.37
CA ALA A 48 3.41 -3.89 -10.49
C ALA A 48 2.66 -4.40 -9.25
N MET A 49 3.11 -5.49 -8.63
CA MET A 49 2.52 -6.03 -7.39
C MET A 49 2.78 -5.14 -6.18
N ILE A 50 4.00 -4.61 -6.03
CA ILE A 50 4.36 -3.63 -5.00
C ILE A 50 3.48 -2.39 -5.14
N ARG A 51 3.35 -1.86 -6.36
CA ARG A 51 2.51 -0.68 -6.64
C ARG A 51 1.03 -0.96 -6.41
N TYR A 52 0.52 -2.14 -6.77
CA TYR A 52 -0.86 -2.54 -6.49
C TYR A 52 -1.19 -2.47 -4.99
N GLN A 53 -0.31 -3.01 -4.13
CA GLN A 53 -0.52 -2.96 -2.69
C GLN A 53 -0.34 -1.54 -2.11
N MET A 54 0.56 -0.73 -2.69
CA MET A 54 0.70 0.67 -2.31
C MET A 54 -0.58 1.45 -2.64
N ASP A 55 -1.15 1.28 -3.84
CA ASP A 55 -2.40 1.92 -4.24
C ASP A 55 -3.55 1.54 -3.32
N TYR A 56 -3.66 0.25 -2.96
CA TYR A 56 -4.65 -0.20 -1.97
C TYR A 56 -4.46 0.49 -0.61
N THR A 57 -3.22 0.58 -0.14
CA THR A 57 -2.92 1.24 1.14
C THR A 57 -3.22 2.74 1.07
N ALA A 58 -2.89 3.39 -0.04
CA ALA A 58 -3.18 4.80 -0.28
C ALA A 58 -4.68 5.07 -0.33
N ASP A 59 -5.46 4.21 -0.99
CA ASP A 59 -6.92 4.31 -1.07
C ASP A 59 -7.57 4.26 0.32
N LEU A 60 -7.11 3.33 1.18
CA LEU A 60 -7.55 3.29 2.57
C LEU A 60 -7.21 4.56 3.34
N VAL A 61 -5.99 5.07 3.21
CA VAL A 61 -5.54 6.28 3.92
C VAL A 61 -6.33 7.50 3.47
N ASN A 62 -6.55 7.66 2.17
CA ASN A 62 -7.32 8.76 1.60
C ASN A 62 -8.80 8.72 2.03
N ALA A 63 -9.31 7.53 2.38
CA ALA A 63 -10.68 7.37 2.86
C ALA A 63 -10.84 7.60 4.37
N ILE A 64 -9.76 7.66 5.17
CA ILE A 64 -9.84 7.90 6.61
C ILE A 64 -10.42 9.30 6.88
N ALA A 65 -11.32 9.40 7.87
CA ALA A 65 -12.01 10.65 8.15
C ALA A 65 -11.10 11.67 8.84
N ASN A 66 -11.38 12.96 8.66
CA ASN A 66 -10.66 14.06 9.31
C ASN A 66 -9.17 14.21 8.98
N ASP A 67 -8.65 13.48 7.98
CA ASP A 67 -7.23 13.52 7.60
C ASP A 67 -6.31 13.25 8.81
N ASP A 68 -6.76 12.37 9.73
CA ASP A 68 -6.11 12.16 11.02
C ASP A 68 -5.05 11.04 11.02
N TYR A 69 -4.86 10.36 9.88
CA TYR A 69 -3.82 9.35 9.70
C TYR A 69 -2.47 10.01 9.35
N PRO A 70 -1.37 9.70 10.07
CA PRO A 70 -0.07 10.28 9.77
C PRO A 70 0.39 10.01 8.34
N SER A 71 0.69 11.08 7.60
CA SER A 71 1.20 11.00 6.23
C SER A 71 2.64 10.46 6.19
N TRP A 72 3.00 9.82 5.07
CA TRP A 72 4.36 9.40 4.73
C TRP A 72 4.54 9.36 3.21
N ASP A 73 5.79 9.24 2.75
CA ASP A 73 6.09 9.20 1.32
C ASP A 73 5.82 7.81 0.72
N PHE A 74 4.70 7.69 -0.01
CA PHE A 74 4.28 6.45 -0.67
C PHE A 74 5.24 6.03 -1.77
N GLU A 75 5.71 6.99 -2.57
CA GLU A 75 6.61 6.68 -3.69
C GLU A 75 7.98 6.27 -3.17
N LEU A 76 8.53 6.95 -2.16
CA LEU A 76 9.77 6.50 -1.53
C LEU A 76 9.62 5.11 -0.92
N THR A 77 8.46 4.77 -0.37
CA THR A 77 8.20 3.41 0.11
C THR A 77 8.22 2.39 -1.03
N VAL A 78 7.59 2.68 -2.17
CA VAL A 78 7.65 1.82 -3.37
C VAL A 78 9.08 1.66 -3.85
N GLN A 79 9.81 2.76 -4.04
CA GLN A 79 11.20 2.74 -4.50
C GLN A 79 12.10 1.94 -3.56
N THR A 80 11.87 2.02 -2.25
CA THR A 80 12.59 1.24 -1.25
C THR A 80 12.34 -0.26 -1.42
N PHE A 81 11.10 -0.68 -1.69
CA PHE A 81 10.80 -2.08 -1.99
C PHE A 81 11.43 -2.57 -3.29
N LEU A 82 11.47 -1.73 -4.33
CA LEU A 82 12.15 -2.06 -5.60
C LEU A 82 13.66 -2.23 -5.40
N GLN A 83 14.29 -1.34 -4.64
CA GLN A 83 15.71 -1.47 -4.30
C GLN A 83 15.97 -2.73 -3.45
N TRP A 84 15.08 -3.07 -2.53
CA TRP A 84 15.16 -4.30 -1.74
C TRP A 84 15.02 -5.57 -2.57
N GLU A 85 14.10 -5.57 -3.54
CA GLU A 85 13.91 -6.68 -4.48
C GLU A 85 15.18 -6.88 -5.31
N HIS A 86 15.74 -5.80 -5.87
CA HIS A 86 16.98 -5.85 -6.64
C HIS A 86 18.16 -6.37 -5.81
N ALA A 87 18.35 -5.86 -4.59
CA ALA A 87 19.43 -6.30 -3.70
C ALA A 87 19.38 -7.81 -3.39
N LYS A 88 18.17 -8.40 -3.33
CA LYS A 88 18.02 -9.85 -3.17
C LYS A 88 18.42 -10.64 -4.41
N HIS A 89 18.24 -10.08 -5.60
CA HIS A 89 18.72 -10.66 -6.85
C HIS A 89 20.25 -10.59 -6.96
N GLU A 90 20.86 -9.51 -6.46
CA GLU A 90 22.32 -9.34 -6.46
C GLU A 90 23.03 -10.25 -5.45
N ASP A 91 22.59 -10.26 -4.18
CA ASP A 91 23.11 -11.15 -3.15
C ASP A 91 22.01 -11.55 -2.15
N ILE A 92 21.46 -12.75 -2.35
CA ILE A 92 20.41 -13.30 -1.49
C ILE A 92 20.85 -13.50 -0.03
N MET A 93 22.14 -13.60 0.25
CA MET A 93 22.68 -13.70 1.61
C MET A 93 23.14 -12.33 2.15
N GLY A 94 23.44 -11.39 1.26
CA GLY A 94 23.97 -10.06 1.57
C GLY A 94 22.95 -8.93 1.61
N TYR A 95 21.75 -9.06 1.04
CA TYR A 95 20.78 -7.97 0.92
C TYR A 95 20.38 -7.30 2.25
N ARG A 96 20.60 -7.98 3.39
CA ARG A 96 20.36 -7.42 4.73
C ARG A 96 21.45 -6.45 5.22
N ASN A 97 22.57 -6.36 4.51
CA ASN A 97 23.62 -5.40 4.81
C ASN A 97 23.34 -4.02 4.20
N GLU A 98 22.30 -3.90 3.37
CA GLU A 98 21.87 -2.65 2.75
C GLU A 98 21.18 -1.70 3.74
N CYS A 99 21.30 -0.40 3.47
CA CYS A 99 20.67 0.66 4.26
C CYS A 99 19.67 1.44 3.39
N TYR A 100 18.49 1.70 3.94
CA TYR A 100 17.41 2.41 3.25
C TYR A 100 17.00 3.66 4.02
N ARG A 101 16.53 4.67 3.29
CA ARG A 101 16.03 5.93 3.85
C ARG A 101 14.62 5.74 4.41
N SER A 102 14.35 6.32 5.59
CA SER A 102 12.99 6.36 6.14
C SER A 102 12.05 7.16 5.24
N ALA A 103 10.86 6.61 4.99
CA ALA A 103 9.75 7.32 4.35
C ALA A 103 8.94 8.20 5.33
N PHE A 104 9.23 8.09 6.64
CA PHE A 104 8.67 8.93 7.69
C PHE A 104 9.71 9.96 8.16
N GLY A 105 9.32 11.25 8.17
CA GLY A 105 10.15 12.38 8.63
C GLY A 105 11.20 12.86 7.62
N SER A 106 11.58 14.14 7.70
CA SER A 106 12.73 14.68 6.96
C SER A 106 14.02 13.95 7.37
N LEU A 107 14.95 13.80 6.42
CA LEU A 107 16.36 13.84 6.78
C LEU A 107 16.61 15.28 7.24
N ASP A 108 16.61 15.53 8.54
CA ASP A 108 17.41 16.62 9.08
C ASP A 108 18.89 16.19 8.99
N PRO A 109 19.76 16.93 8.29
CA PRO A 109 21.11 17.14 8.77
C PRO A 109 21.14 18.08 9.98
#